data_AF-A0A6P0X1L4-F1
#
_entry.id   AF-A0A6P0X1L4-F1
#
_cell.length_a   1.000
_cell.length_b   1.000
_cell.length_c   1.000
_cell.angle_alpha   90.00
_cell.angle_beta   90.00
_cell.angle_gamma   90.00
#
_symmetry.space_group_name_H-M   'P 1'
#
loop_
_entity.id
_entity.type
_entity.pdbx_description
1 polymer ?
#
loop_
_entity_poly.entity_id
_entity_poly.type
_entity_poly.pdbx_seq_one_letter_code
_entity_poly.pdbx_strand_id
1 'polypeptide(L)'
;MDKKSSPDKIIILDTTMRDGELTPGVKMTLQDKLQLAQLLEAMQVDVIEVGYPGVFPKDFEEIIAISKVIKKSIICGLAGSKSEEILCLAQSLKPAARARINLYTPVNLQQNSEIDQQQLLEVIGESISLARNYCPDVEWSAFAAPRSQPDFLCKAVEVAINSGATTISIPDTFGSLVPRSRGAEEQRCGGAEVRRSGGAEERRSRGAEVQRSRGAEEEEYNFL
;
A
#
# COMPACT_ATOMS: atom_id res chain seq x y z
N MET A 1 -19.61 39.54 -7.87
CA MET A 1 -20.30 38.42 -7.18
C MET A 1 -19.24 37.46 -6.74
N ASP A 2 -18.79 37.58 -5.50
CA ASP A 2 -17.80 36.68 -4.93
C ASP A 2 -18.45 35.30 -4.73
N LYS A 3 -18.01 34.31 -5.52
CA LYS A 3 -18.31 32.91 -5.22
C LYS A 3 -17.59 32.60 -3.91
N LYS A 4 -18.32 32.62 -2.79
CA LYS A 4 -17.87 31.95 -1.56
C LYS A 4 -17.50 30.52 -1.95
N SER A 5 -16.21 30.18 -1.94
CA SER A 5 -15.78 28.81 -2.08
C SER A 5 -16.42 28.02 -0.94
N SER A 6 -17.09 26.92 -1.27
CA SER A 6 -17.38 25.88 -0.29
C SER A 6 -16.06 25.52 0.41
N PRO A 7 -16.06 25.23 1.72
CA PRO A 7 -14.83 24.79 2.39
C PRO A 7 -14.19 23.67 1.58
N ASP A 8 -12.88 23.79 1.33
CA ASP A 8 -12.15 22.84 0.50
C ASP A 8 -12.31 21.44 1.10
N LYS A 9 -12.97 20.55 0.35
CA LYS A 9 -13.22 19.19 0.81
C LYS A 9 -11.87 18.45 0.84
N ILE A 10 -11.44 18.05 2.04
CA ILE A 10 -10.31 17.14 2.22
C ILE A 10 -10.80 15.72 1.97
N ILE A 11 -10.05 14.97 1.17
CA ILE A 11 -10.32 13.55 0.88
C ILE A 11 -9.32 12.71 1.68
N ILE A 12 -9.82 11.75 2.44
CA ILE A 12 -8.98 10.81 3.19
C ILE A 12 -8.86 9.51 2.40
N LEU A 13 -7.64 9.21 1.95
CA LEU A 13 -7.24 7.93 1.39
C LEU A 13 -6.51 7.12 2.45
N ASP A 14 -7.08 5.99 2.84
CA ASP A 14 -6.42 5.01 3.70
C ASP A 14 -5.80 3.90 2.84
N THR A 15 -4.50 3.64 3.06
CA THR A 15 -3.74 2.59 2.37
C THR A 15 -3.28 1.48 3.32
N THR A 16 -3.89 1.38 4.51
CA THR A 16 -3.47 0.46 5.58
C THR A 16 -3.45 -1.00 5.11
N MET A 17 -4.43 -1.42 4.31
CA MET A 17 -4.53 -2.79 3.81
C MET A 17 -3.62 -3.11 2.61
N ARG A 18 -3.11 -2.08 1.92
CA ARG A 18 -2.18 -2.24 0.79
C ARG A 18 -0.76 -1.95 1.22
N ASP A 19 -0.46 -0.69 1.53
CA ASP A 19 0.90 -0.25 1.84
C ASP A 19 1.31 -0.66 3.26
N GLY A 20 0.36 -0.65 4.20
CA GLY A 20 0.60 -1.14 5.57
C GLY A 20 0.93 -2.64 5.61
N GLU A 21 0.35 -3.46 4.71
CA GLU A 21 0.65 -4.89 4.60
C GLU A 21 2.09 -5.18 4.11
N LEU A 22 2.76 -4.21 3.47
CA LEU A 22 4.18 -4.33 3.10
C LEU A 22 5.14 -4.24 4.30
N THR A 23 4.63 -3.88 5.49
CA THR A 23 5.43 -3.83 6.71
C THR A 23 5.93 -5.23 7.09
N PRO A 24 7.24 -5.44 7.32
CA PRO A 24 7.77 -6.74 7.70
C PRO A 24 7.07 -7.31 8.94
N GLY A 25 6.56 -8.55 8.79
CA GLY A 25 5.86 -9.26 9.86
C GLY A 25 4.36 -8.97 9.96
N VAL A 26 3.83 -8.02 9.18
CA VAL A 26 2.39 -7.81 9.04
C VAL A 26 1.84 -8.75 7.97
N LYS A 27 0.75 -9.44 8.29
CA LYS A 27 -0.04 -10.24 7.34
C LYS A 27 -1.50 -10.06 7.71
N MET A 28 -2.34 -9.73 6.74
CA MET A 28 -3.77 -9.62 6.96
C MET A 28 -4.48 -10.77 6.26
N THR A 29 -5.34 -11.46 6.98
CA THR A 29 -6.27 -12.39 6.35
C THR A 29 -7.40 -11.60 5.69
N LEU A 30 -8.15 -12.25 4.79
CA LEU A 30 -9.37 -11.66 4.23
C LEU A 30 -10.36 -11.21 5.32
N GLN A 31 -10.47 -11.96 6.42
CA GLN A 31 -11.35 -11.58 7.53
C GLN A 31 -10.87 -10.31 8.23
N ASP A 32 -9.56 -10.18 8.46
CA ASP A 32 -8.97 -8.96 9.03
C ASP A 32 -9.24 -7.74 8.13
N LYS A 33 -9.03 -7.89 6.82
CA LYS A 33 -9.30 -6.82 5.85
C LYS A 33 -10.78 -6.44 5.78
N LEU A 34 -11.70 -7.40 5.84
CA LEU A 34 -13.14 -7.13 5.89
C LEU A 34 -13.54 -6.32 7.14
N GLN A 35 -13.04 -6.73 8.31
CA GLN A 35 -13.30 -6.01 9.57
C GLN A 35 -12.72 -4.60 9.54
N LEU A 36 -11.48 -4.45 9.06
CA LEU A 36 -10.82 -3.15 8.94
C LEU A 36 -11.54 -2.24 7.93
N ALA A 37 -11.95 -2.77 6.77
CA ALA A 37 -12.68 -2.00 5.77
C ALA A 37 -14.02 -1.46 6.32
N GLN A 38 -14.75 -2.28 7.08
CA GLN A 38 -16.00 -1.86 7.74
C GLN A 38 -15.75 -0.77 8.79
N LEU A 39 -14.65 -0.87 9.55
CA LEU A 39 -14.26 0.14 10.52
C LEU A 39 -13.90 1.47 9.83
N LEU A 40 -13.11 1.42 8.76
CA LEU A 40 -12.73 2.60 7.97
C LEU A 40 -13.97 3.28 7.35
N GLU A 41 -14.92 2.51 6.83
CA GLU A 41 -16.19 3.05 6.33
C GLU A 41 -17.03 3.69 7.44
N ALA A 42 -17.09 3.06 8.62
CA ALA A 42 -17.78 3.63 9.78
C ALA A 42 -17.13 4.95 10.27
N MET A 43 -15.81 5.08 10.12
CA MET A 43 -15.04 6.30 10.34
C MET A 43 -15.19 7.33 9.21
N GLN A 44 -15.94 7.01 8.15
CA GLN A 44 -16.20 7.88 7.00
C GLN A 44 -14.95 8.22 6.19
N VAL A 45 -13.97 7.30 6.13
CA VAL A 45 -12.84 7.41 5.20
C VAL A 45 -13.37 7.46 3.76
N ASP A 46 -12.91 8.42 2.96
CA ASP A 46 -13.42 8.61 1.60
C ASP A 46 -13.00 7.48 0.65
N VAL A 47 -11.73 7.06 0.73
CA VAL A 47 -11.14 6.06 -0.17
C VAL A 47 -10.35 5.02 0.63
N ILE A 48 -10.58 3.74 0.31
CA ILE A 48 -9.94 2.60 0.97
C ILE A 48 -9.17 1.81 -0.08
N GLU A 49 -7.84 1.83 -0.03
CA GLU A 49 -6.98 1.06 -0.93
C GLU A 49 -6.68 -0.34 -0.38
N VAL A 50 -7.09 -1.37 -1.11
CA VAL A 50 -7.17 -2.75 -0.59
C VAL A 50 -5.98 -3.62 -0.99
N GLY A 51 -5.47 -3.48 -2.21
CA GLY A 51 -4.45 -4.39 -2.73
C GLY A 51 -4.00 -4.10 -4.16
N TYR A 52 -3.12 -4.97 -4.68
CA TYR A 52 -2.51 -4.89 -6.01
C TYR A 52 -2.64 -6.23 -6.77
N PRO A 53 -3.83 -6.50 -7.36
CA PRO A 53 -4.19 -7.82 -7.88
C PRO A 53 -3.41 -8.24 -9.13
N GLY A 54 -2.79 -7.29 -9.85
CA GLY A 54 -1.91 -7.59 -10.98
C GLY A 54 -0.61 -8.29 -10.58
N VAL A 55 -0.15 -8.10 -9.33
CA VAL A 55 1.08 -8.70 -8.80
C VAL A 55 0.78 -9.77 -7.75
N PHE A 56 -0.24 -9.56 -6.93
CA PHE A 56 -0.64 -10.49 -5.86
C PHE A 56 -2.01 -11.10 -6.16
N PRO A 57 -2.09 -12.34 -6.68
CA PRO A 57 -3.35 -12.95 -7.07
C PRO A 57 -4.39 -13.04 -5.95
N LYS A 58 -3.96 -13.15 -4.68
CA LYS A 58 -4.86 -13.18 -3.52
C LYS A 58 -5.70 -11.91 -3.42
N ASP A 59 -5.12 -10.76 -3.78
CA ASP A 59 -5.75 -9.45 -3.62
C ASP A 59 -6.96 -9.28 -4.54
N PHE A 60 -7.04 -10.05 -5.64
CA PHE A 60 -8.18 -10.04 -6.55
C PHE A 60 -9.47 -10.44 -5.84
N GLU A 61 -9.44 -11.57 -5.12
CA GLU A 61 -10.59 -12.06 -4.34
C GLU A 61 -10.85 -11.17 -3.11
N GLU A 62 -9.81 -10.62 -2.49
CA GLU A 62 -9.94 -9.68 -1.37
C GLU A 62 -10.69 -8.41 -1.79
N ILE A 63 -10.31 -7.82 -2.93
CA ILE A 63 -10.99 -6.64 -3.49
C ILE A 63 -12.46 -6.95 -3.81
N ILE A 64 -12.74 -8.09 -4.45
CA ILE A 64 -14.12 -8.51 -4.77
C ILE A 64 -14.96 -8.65 -3.49
N ALA A 65 -14.44 -9.30 -2.47
CA ALA A 65 -15.13 -9.54 -1.23
C ALA A 65 -15.45 -8.22 -0.49
N ILE A 66 -14.46 -7.33 -0.37
CA ILE A 66 -14.63 -6.02 0.29
C ILE A 66 -15.59 -5.12 -0.50
N SER A 67 -15.48 -5.12 -1.84
CA SER A 67 -16.37 -4.38 -2.74
C SER A 67 -17.86 -4.74 -2.57
N LYS A 68 -18.14 -6.00 -2.22
CA LYS A 68 -19.51 -6.46 -1.95
C LYS A 68 -20.07 -5.95 -0.63
N VAL A 69 -19.23 -5.59 0.33
CA VAL A 69 -19.65 -5.19 1.69
C VAL A 69 -19.66 -3.68 1.86
N ILE A 70 -18.64 -2.98 1.36
CA ILE A 70 -18.52 -1.52 1.46
C ILE A 70 -19.41 -0.84 0.41
N LYS A 71 -20.14 0.21 0.81
CA LYS A 71 -21.16 0.87 -0.02
C LYS A 71 -21.02 2.38 -0.10
N LYS A 72 -20.38 3.01 0.88
CA LYS A 72 -20.24 4.46 1.00
C LYS A 72 -18.86 4.92 0.58
N SER A 73 -17.80 4.29 1.12
CA SER A 73 -16.41 4.61 0.75
C SER A 73 -16.11 4.14 -0.68
N ILE A 74 -15.15 4.79 -1.33
CA ILE A 74 -14.62 4.36 -2.62
C ILE A 74 -13.64 3.21 -2.37
N ILE A 75 -13.83 2.08 -3.05
CA ILE A 75 -12.86 0.99 -3.06
C ILE A 75 -11.81 1.27 -4.12
N CYS A 76 -10.55 1.28 -3.69
CA CYS A 76 -9.39 1.52 -4.54
C CYS A 76 -8.50 0.28 -4.57
N GLY A 77 -7.86 0.05 -5.71
CA GLY A 77 -6.73 -0.86 -5.80
C GLY A 77 -5.64 -0.26 -6.68
N LEU A 78 -4.44 -0.84 -6.56
CA LEU A 78 -3.24 -0.40 -7.24
C LEU A 78 -3.00 -1.26 -8.49
N ALA A 79 -2.54 -0.64 -9.57
CA ALA A 79 -2.00 -1.31 -10.75
C ALA A 79 -0.78 -0.56 -11.30
N GLY A 80 0.12 -1.27 -11.96
CA GLY A 80 1.15 -0.65 -12.80
C GLY A 80 0.56 -0.20 -14.15
N SER A 81 1.43 0.28 -15.04
CA SER A 81 1.02 0.78 -16.36
C SER A 81 0.73 -0.32 -17.40
N LYS A 82 0.85 -1.61 -17.05
CA LYS A 82 0.60 -2.72 -17.99
C LYS A 82 -0.89 -3.02 -18.13
N SER A 83 -1.33 -3.25 -19.37
CA SER A 83 -2.73 -3.51 -19.70
C SER A 83 -3.34 -4.66 -18.91
N GLU A 84 -2.62 -5.76 -18.73
CA GLU A 84 -3.06 -6.94 -17.99
C GLU A 84 -3.31 -6.64 -16.50
N GLU A 85 -2.48 -5.81 -15.88
CA GLU A 85 -2.64 -5.41 -14.47
C GLU A 85 -3.85 -4.49 -14.30
N ILE A 86 -4.02 -3.53 -15.23
CA ILE A 86 -5.16 -2.61 -15.25
C ILE A 86 -6.47 -3.38 -15.43
N LEU A 87 -6.50 -4.34 -16.37
CA LEU A 87 -7.67 -5.19 -16.61
C LEU A 87 -7.99 -6.07 -15.41
N CYS A 88 -6.98 -6.67 -14.78
CA CYS A 88 -7.13 -7.48 -13.57
C CYS A 88 -7.78 -6.65 -12.45
N LEU A 89 -7.23 -5.46 -12.18
CA LEU A 89 -7.79 -4.56 -11.18
C LEU A 89 -9.22 -4.12 -11.52
N ALA A 90 -9.45 -3.67 -12.77
CA ALA A 90 -10.77 -3.26 -13.23
C ALA A 90 -11.83 -4.36 -13.06
N GLN A 91 -11.47 -5.62 -13.30
CA GLN A 91 -12.36 -6.76 -13.09
C GLN A 91 -12.68 -6.98 -11.61
N SER A 92 -11.66 -6.90 -10.73
CA SER A 92 -11.86 -7.07 -9.29
C SER A 92 -12.76 -6.00 -8.66
N LEU A 93 -12.76 -4.79 -9.22
CA LEU A 93 -13.55 -3.65 -8.73
C LEU A 93 -15.01 -3.64 -9.20
N LYS A 94 -15.41 -4.48 -10.16
CA LYS A 94 -16.79 -4.51 -10.69
C LYS A 94 -17.90 -4.57 -9.64
N PRO A 95 -17.77 -5.29 -8.51
CA PRO A 95 -18.82 -5.34 -7.49
C PRO A 95 -18.94 -4.08 -6.63
N ALA A 96 -17.98 -3.14 -6.71
CA ALA A 96 -17.93 -1.98 -5.83
C ALA A 96 -19.02 -0.97 -6.21
N ALA A 97 -19.70 -0.42 -5.21
CA ALA A 97 -20.67 0.67 -5.44
C ALA A 97 -19.98 1.93 -5.98
N ARG A 98 -18.75 2.16 -5.53
CA ARG A 98 -17.87 3.24 -5.96
C ARG A 98 -16.46 2.67 -6.03
N ALA A 99 -15.80 2.82 -7.18
CA ALA A 99 -14.48 2.28 -7.45
C ALA A 99 -13.52 3.40 -7.85
N ARG A 100 -12.24 3.18 -7.56
CA ARG A 100 -11.11 3.97 -8.07
C ARG A 100 -10.00 3.03 -8.52
N ILE A 101 -9.37 3.36 -9.64
CA ILE A 101 -8.13 2.72 -10.08
C ILE A 101 -6.97 3.66 -9.74
N ASN A 102 -6.01 3.21 -8.96
CA ASN A 102 -4.75 3.92 -8.73
C ASN A 102 -3.67 3.30 -9.62
N LEU A 103 -3.17 4.07 -10.59
CA LEU A 103 -2.04 3.70 -11.42
C LEU A 103 -0.77 4.32 -10.84
N TYR A 104 0.31 3.56 -10.75
CA TYR A 104 1.63 4.14 -10.46
C TYR A 104 2.58 3.96 -11.64
N THR A 105 3.40 4.97 -11.86
CA THR A 105 4.46 4.96 -12.87
C THR A 105 5.74 5.53 -12.26
N PRO A 106 6.88 4.79 -12.30
CA PRO A 106 8.17 5.35 -11.91
C PRO A 106 8.58 6.50 -12.83
N VAL A 107 8.80 7.68 -12.26
CA VAL A 107 9.21 8.89 -12.99
C VAL A 107 10.67 9.28 -12.76
N ASN A 108 11.43 8.45 -12.03
CA ASN A 108 12.86 8.65 -11.76
C ASN A 108 13.72 8.15 -12.92
N LEU A 109 13.87 8.99 -13.92
CA LEU A 109 14.69 8.71 -15.09
C LEU A 109 16.17 9.01 -14.79
N GLN A 110 16.87 8.09 -14.11
CA GLN A 110 18.27 8.33 -13.71
C GLN A 110 19.28 8.33 -14.87
N GLN A 111 18.93 7.76 -16.04
CA GLN A 111 19.85 7.64 -17.19
C GLN A 111 19.11 7.63 -18.53
N ASN A 112 18.36 8.67 -18.87
CA ASN A 112 17.41 8.56 -19.98
C ASN A 112 17.47 9.73 -20.95
N SER A 113 17.60 9.37 -22.22
CA SER A 113 17.55 10.25 -23.38
C SER A 113 16.16 10.89 -23.53
N GLU A 114 16.03 11.90 -24.39
CA GLU A 114 14.72 12.50 -24.71
C GLU A 114 13.72 11.46 -25.26
N ILE A 115 14.22 10.41 -25.93
CA ILE A 115 13.41 9.32 -26.47
C ILE A 115 12.73 8.54 -25.33
N ASP A 116 13.49 8.21 -24.28
CA ASP A 116 12.97 7.46 -23.13
C ASP A 116 11.93 8.28 -22.33
N GLN A 117 12.11 9.61 -22.27
CA GLN A 117 11.12 10.52 -21.67
C GLN A 117 9.82 10.50 -22.47
N GLN A 118 9.90 10.64 -23.79
CA GLN A 118 8.73 10.66 -24.67
C GLN A 118 7.95 9.34 -24.60
N GLN A 119 8.66 8.20 -24.66
CA GLN A 119 8.05 6.88 -24.50
C GLN A 119 7.36 6.72 -23.14
N LEU A 120 7.95 7.24 -22.07
CA LEU A 120 7.30 7.16 -20.76
C LEU A 120 6.02 8.02 -20.70
N LEU A 121 6.02 9.21 -21.31
CA LEU A 121 4.82 10.03 -21.41
C LEU A 121 3.71 9.32 -22.20
N GLU A 122 4.06 8.61 -23.28
CA GLU A 122 3.12 7.78 -24.04
C GLU A 122 2.53 6.66 -23.17
N VAL A 123 3.37 5.92 -22.43
CA VAL A 123 2.91 4.87 -21.50
C VAL A 123 1.98 5.43 -20.42
N ILE A 124 2.29 6.60 -19.86
CA ILE A 124 1.41 7.27 -18.89
C ILE A 124 0.06 7.58 -19.52
N GLY A 125 0.06 8.18 -20.71
CA GLY A 125 -1.17 8.56 -21.39
C GLY A 125 -2.04 7.36 -21.79
N GLU A 126 -1.43 6.31 -22.33
CA GLU A 126 -2.12 5.08 -22.75
C GLU A 126 -2.69 4.32 -21.55
N SER A 127 -1.92 4.15 -20.48
CA SER A 127 -2.36 3.41 -19.29
C SER A 127 -3.54 4.08 -18.59
N ILE A 128 -3.50 5.41 -18.44
CA ILE A 128 -4.62 6.17 -17.87
C ILE A 128 -5.83 6.09 -18.80
N SER A 129 -5.66 6.33 -20.10
CA SER A 129 -6.75 6.24 -21.08
C SER A 129 -7.40 4.86 -21.09
N LEU A 130 -6.62 3.79 -20.93
CA LEU A 130 -7.13 2.43 -20.78
C LEU A 130 -7.95 2.27 -19.50
N ALA A 131 -7.44 2.74 -18.35
CA ALA A 131 -8.17 2.68 -17.08
C ALA A 131 -9.50 3.47 -17.12
N ARG A 132 -9.55 4.60 -17.84
CA ARG A 132 -10.76 5.40 -18.07
C ARG A 132 -11.90 4.64 -18.72
N ASN A 133 -11.59 3.62 -19.54
CA ASN A 133 -12.61 2.79 -20.17
C ASN A 133 -13.36 1.90 -19.16
N TYR A 134 -12.79 1.70 -17.97
CA TYR A 134 -13.36 0.82 -16.93
C TYR A 134 -13.79 1.56 -15.67
N CYS A 135 -13.15 2.68 -15.34
CA CYS A 135 -13.42 3.43 -14.12
C CYS A 135 -13.42 4.95 -14.37
N PRO A 136 -14.49 5.66 -13.98
CA PRO A 136 -14.55 7.11 -14.08
C PRO A 136 -13.79 7.84 -12.96
N ASP A 137 -13.19 7.15 -12.00
CA ASP A 137 -12.29 7.73 -11.01
C ASP A 137 -10.91 7.05 -11.12
N VAL A 138 -9.92 7.80 -11.61
CA VAL A 138 -8.56 7.29 -11.85
C VAL A 138 -7.57 8.20 -11.14
N GLU A 139 -6.83 7.62 -10.22
CA GLU A 139 -5.69 8.24 -9.59
C GLU A 139 -4.41 7.84 -10.34
N TRP A 140 -3.52 8.80 -10.56
CA TRP A 140 -2.19 8.55 -11.09
C TRP A 140 -1.12 9.01 -10.10
N SER A 141 -0.22 8.10 -9.77
CA SER A 141 0.83 8.27 -8.78
C SER A 141 2.21 8.33 -9.45
N ALA A 142 2.88 9.47 -9.33
CA ALA A 142 4.24 9.67 -9.85
C ALA A 142 5.28 9.06 -8.89
N PHE A 143 5.54 7.75 -9.03
CA PHE A 143 6.44 7.04 -8.12
C PHE A 143 7.88 7.55 -8.24
N ALA A 144 8.54 7.74 -7.11
CA ALA A 144 9.88 8.34 -7.01
C ALA A 144 9.98 9.79 -7.54
N ALA A 145 8.87 10.54 -7.54
CA ALA A 145 8.82 11.95 -7.95
C ALA A 145 9.92 12.86 -7.37
N PRO A 146 10.32 12.77 -6.08
CA PRO A 146 11.39 13.61 -5.53
C PRO A 146 12.74 13.52 -6.25
N ARG A 147 12.99 12.42 -6.99
CA ARG A 147 14.22 12.19 -7.75
C ARG A 147 14.06 12.44 -9.25
N SER A 148 12.90 12.95 -9.68
CA SER A 148 12.63 13.27 -11.08
C SER A 148 13.13 14.67 -11.44
N GLN A 149 13.39 14.91 -12.73
CA GLN A 149 13.64 16.26 -13.23
C GLN A 149 12.34 17.06 -13.15
N PRO A 150 12.31 18.26 -12.53
CA PRO A 150 11.07 19.01 -12.32
C PRO A 150 10.25 19.24 -13.59
N ASP A 151 10.90 19.63 -14.70
CA ASP A 151 10.23 19.89 -15.98
C ASP A 151 9.59 18.62 -16.57
N PHE A 152 10.26 17.47 -16.42
CA PHE A 152 9.71 16.19 -16.85
C PHE A 152 8.51 15.79 -15.98
N LEU A 153 8.60 15.98 -14.67
CA LEU A 153 7.50 15.71 -13.75
C LEU A 153 6.26 16.57 -14.08
N CYS A 154 6.45 17.86 -14.38
CA CYS A 154 5.36 18.74 -14.82
C CYS A 154 4.70 18.21 -16.11
N LYS A 155 5.49 17.84 -17.12
CA LYS A 155 4.96 17.24 -18.36
C LYS A 155 4.22 15.94 -18.10
N ALA A 156 4.74 15.08 -17.23
CA ALA A 156 4.08 13.82 -16.87
C ALA A 156 2.73 14.05 -16.18
N VAL A 157 2.65 15.03 -15.27
CA VAL A 157 1.40 15.44 -14.62
C VAL A 157 0.40 16.00 -15.65
N GLU A 158 0.86 16.87 -16.57
CA GLU A 158 0.01 17.41 -17.63
C GLU A 158 -0.57 16.31 -18.52
N VAL A 159 0.27 15.36 -18.95
CA VAL A 159 -0.18 14.19 -19.72
C VAL A 159 -1.19 13.38 -18.93
N ALA A 160 -0.93 13.11 -17.64
CA ALA A 160 -1.84 12.34 -16.80
C ALA A 160 -3.22 13.00 -16.68
N ILE A 161 -3.26 14.32 -16.46
CA ILE A 161 -4.50 15.10 -16.41
C ILE A 161 -5.24 15.05 -17.76
N ASN A 162 -4.52 15.29 -18.86
CA ASN A 162 -5.10 15.31 -20.20
C ASN A 162 -5.63 13.94 -20.65
N SER A 163 -5.03 12.85 -20.17
CA SER A 163 -5.48 11.48 -20.41
C SER A 163 -6.64 11.04 -19.50
N GLY A 164 -7.03 11.88 -18.52
CA GLY A 164 -8.24 11.70 -17.73
C GLY A 164 -8.03 11.31 -16.27
N ALA A 165 -6.82 11.40 -15.72
CA ALA A 165 -6.62 11.23 -14.28
C ALA A 165 -7.43 12.29 -13.51
N THR A 166 -8.22 11.83 -12.54
CA THR A 166 -9.06 12.66 -11.67
C THR A 166 -8.35 13.04 -10.38
N THR A 167 -7.32 12.29 -10.00
CA THR A 167 -6.46 12.56 -8.85
C THR A 167 -5.00 12.37 -9.25
N ILE A 168 -4.13 13.30 -8.85
CA ILE A 168 -2.67 13.21 -9.03
C ILE A 168 -2.04 13.04 -7.66
N SER A 169 -1.23 12.00 -7.49
CA SER A 169 -0.50 11.71 -6.26
C SER A 169 1.01 11.84 -6.49
N ILE A 170 1.67 12.61 -5.62
CA ILE A 170 3.11 12.89 -5.69
C ILE A 170 3.76 12.36 -4.39
N PRO A 171 4.05 11.05 -4.30
CA PRO A 171 4.59 10.43 -3.09
C PRO A 171 6.08 10.79 -2.86
N ASP A 172 6.45 11.07 -1.60
CA ASP A 172 7.87 11.08 -1.17
C ASP A 172 8.34 9.65 -0.92
N THR A 173 8.51 8.90 -2.01
CA THR A 173 8.79 7.45 -2.00
C THR A 173 9.96 7.04 -1.10
N PHE A 174 10.96 7.90 -0.94
CA PHE A 174 12.17 7.60 -0.17
C PHE A 174 12.27 8.39 1.14
N GLY A 175 11.30 9.24 1.47
CA GLY A 175 11.35 10.12 2.64
C GLY A 175 12.49 11.14 2.56
N SER A 176 12.78 11.64 1.37
CA SER A 176 13.96 12.48 1.09
C SER A 176 13.68 13.99 1.06
N LEU A 177 12.42 14.41 0.97
CA LEU A 177 12.06 15.82 0.80
C LEU A 177 12.17 16.63 2.10
N VAL A 178 11.95 15.98 3.24
CA VAL A 178 12.13 16.59 4.55
C VAL A 178 13.30 15.87 5.20
N PRO A 179 14.43 16.56 5.49
CA PRO A 179 15.43 15.98 6.38
C PRO A 179 14.68 15.51 7.63
N ARG A 180 14.93 14.30 8.11
CA ARG A 180 14.59 14.00 9.50
C ARG A 180 15.35 15.04 10.33
N SER A 181 14.75 16.20 10.60
CA SER A 181 15.02 16.92 11.82
C SER A 181 14.92 15.83 12.87
N ARG A 182 16.01 15.58 13.61
CA ARG A 182 15.90 14.84 14.86
C ARG A 182 14.60 15.34 15.48
N GLY A 183 13.60 14.46 15.61
CA GLY A 183 12.34 14.87 16.22
C GLY A 183 12.69 15.64 17.48
N ALA A 184 11.89 16.65 17.84
CA ALA A 184 12.04 17.30 19.14
C ALA A 184 12.44 16.21 20.15
N GLU A 185 13.54 16.40 20.87
CA GLU A 185 13.92 15.49 21.94
C GLU A 185 12.73 15.46 22.90
N GLU A 186 11.80 14.55 22.63
CA GLU A 186 10.76 14.18 23.56
C GLU A 186 11.56 13.56 24.68
N GLN A 187 11.76 14.39 25.70
CA GLN A 187 12.27 13.99 26.98
C GLN A 187 11.36 12.84 27.38
N ARG A 188 11.84 11.61 27.16
CA ARG A 188 11.12 10.42 27.55
C ARG A 188 10.91 10.59 29.05
N CYS A 189 9.69 10.91 29.46
CA CYS A 189 9.32 10.78 30.84
C CYS A 189 9.66 9.33 31.19
N GLY A 190 10.65 9.15 32.07
CA GLY A 190 11.03 7.82 32.54
C GLY A 190 9.74 7.13 32.95
N GLY A 191 9.41 6.02 32.29
CA GLY A 191 8.25 5.22 32.66
C GLY A 191 8.31 4.98 34.17
N ALA A 192 7.17 5.09 34.85
CA ALA A 192 7.11 4.91 36.29
C ALA A 192 7.86 3.62 36.69
N GLU A 193 8.83 3.73 37.60
CA GLU A 193 9.49 2.57 38.18
C GLU A 193 8.45 1.71 38.90
N VAL A 194 8.02 0.64 38.26
CA VAL A 194 7.19 -0.38 38.90
C VAL A 194 8.11 -1.18 39.83
N ARG A 195 8.06 -0.87 41.13
CA ARG A 195 8.66 -1.72 42.15
C ARG A 195 7.99 -3.09 42.12
N ARG A 196 8.70 -4.10 41.62
CA ARG A 196 8.28 -5.50 41.72
C ARG A 196 8.35 -5.91 43.18
N SER A 197 7.21 -6.16 43.81
CA SER A 197 7.16 -6.87 45.09
C SER A 197 7.56 -8.32 44.86
N GLY A 198 8.53 -8.83 45.63
CA GLY A 198 8.98 -10.22 45.54
C GLY A 198 7.81 -11.19 45.76
N GLY A 199 7.54 -12.03 44.77
CA GLY A 199 6.63 -13.17 44.93
C GLY A 199 7.28 -14.26 45.79
N ALA A 200 6.45 -15.05 46.47
CA ALA A 200 6.89 -16.10 47.37
C ALA A 200 7.75 -17.17 46.66
N GLU A 201 8.86 -17.59 47.29
CA GLU A 201 9.69 -18.71 46.83
C GLU A 201 8.98 -20.04 47.13
N GLU A 202 8.60 -20.76 46.07
CA GLU A 202 8.06 -22.11 46.16
C GLU A 202 9.19 -23.15 46.03
N ARG A 203 9.42 -23.96 47.07
CA ARG A 203 10.43 -25.02 47.06
C ARG A 203 9.99 -26.18 46.17
N ARG A 204 10.65 -26.35 45.01
CA ARG A 204 10.49 -27.53 44.15
C ARG A 204 11.31 -28.71 44.68
N SER A 205 10.66 -29.86 44.92
CA SER A 205 11.33 -31.14 45.16
C SER A 205 11.89 -31.73 43.86
N ARG A 206 13.06 -32.39 43.91
CA ARG A 206 13.68 -33.06 42.76
C ARG A 206 12.79 -34.21 42.27
N GLY A 207 12.35 -34.14 41.02
CA GLY A 207 11.74 -35.27 40.29
C GLY A 207 12.79 -36.30 39.85
N ALA A 208 12.36 -37.53 39.60
CA ALA A 208 13.22 -38.68 39.33
C ALA A 208 14.02 -38.57 38.02
N GLU A 209 15.27 -39.05 38.02
CA GLU A 209 16.14 -39.13 36.84
C GLU A 209 15.68 -40.25 35.89
N VAL A 210 15.50 -39.92 34.61
CA VAL A 210 15.18 -40.86 33.54
C VAL A 210 16.46 -41.15 32.75
N GLN A 211 16.90 -42.41 32.70
CA GLN A 211 18.03 -42.84 31.88
C GLN A 211 17.66 -42.83 30.39
N ARG A 212 18.49 -42.18 29.57
CA ARG A 212 18.36 -42.19 28.09
C ARG A 212 19.18 -43.34 27.51
N SER A 213 18.57 -44.17 26.67
CA SER A 213 19.26 -45.16 25.83
C SER A 213 19.84 -44.49 24.57
N ARG A 214 21.00 -44.98 24.10
CA ARG A 214 21.68 -44.52 22.88
C ARG A 214 20.91 -45.01 21.63
N GLY A 215 20.52 -44.07 20.76
CA GLY A 215 20.04 -44.36 19.40
C GLY A 215 21.21 -44.56 18.43
N ALA A 216 20.98 -45.37 17.39
CA ALA A 216 21.97 -45.88 16.45
C ALA A 216 22.59 -44.81 15.54
N GLU A 217 23.85 -45.03 15.17
CA GLU A 217 24.66 -44.25 14.22
C GLU A 217 24.18 -44.55 12.78
N GLU A 218 23.95 -43.51 11.97
CA GLU A 218 23.74 -43.65 10.52
C GLU A 218 25.02 -43.24 9.77
N GLU A 219 25.51 -44.18 8.96
CA GLU A 219 26.74 -44.12 8.17
C GLU A 219 26.62 -43.18 6.96
N GLU A 220 27.70 -42.43 6.72
CA GLU A 220 27.94 -41.68 5.48
C GLU A 220 28.01 -42.63 4.27
N TYR A 221 27.30 -42.28 3.19
CA TYR A 221 27.54 -42.83 1.86
C TYR A 221 27.96 -41.72 0.90
N ASN A 222 29.19 -41.83 0.39
CA ASN A 222 29.77 -41.03 -0.68
C ASN A 222 29.91 -41.89 -1.96
N PHE A 223 30.14 -41.21 -3.10
CA PHE A 223 30.41 -41.68 -4.49
C PHE A 223 29.16 -41.87 -5.38
N LEU A 224 29.06 -41.36 -6.62
CA LEU A 224 29.96 -40.71 -7.60
C LEU A 224 29.19 -39.62 -8.38
#